data_AF-G7VHA2-F1
#
_entry.id   AF-G7VHA2-F1
#
_cell.length_a   1.000
_cell.length_b   1.000
_cell.length_c   1.000
_cell.angle_alpha   90.00
_cell.angle_beta   90.00
_cell.angle_gamma   90.00
#
_symmetry.space_group_name_H-M   'P 1'
#
loop_
_entity.id
_entity.type
_entity.pdbx_description
1 polymer ?
#
loop_
_entity_poly.entity_id
_entity_poly.type
_entity_poly.pdbx_seq_one_letter_code
_entity_poly.pdbx_strand_id
1 'polypeptide(L)' 'MHVVGVYEILKRLGEADLDDLVEAAYREGIPPPVATRALMRLIERGEVEVICGMTIRYKPR' A
#
# COMPACT_ATOMS: atom_id res chain seq x y z
N MET A 1 13.70 1.71 15.88
CA MET A 1 12.39 1.54 15.21
C MET A 1 12.63 1.58 13.72
N HIS A 2 12.57 0.43 13.04
CA HIS A 2 12.55 0.43 11.57
C HIS A 2 11.15 0.88 11.16
N VAL A 3 11.02 2.09 10.61
CA VAL A 3 9.78 2.48 9.93
C VAL A 3 9.74 1.65 8.66
N VAL A 4 8.91 0.62 8.66
CA VAL A 4 8.64 -0.17 7.46
C VAL A 4 7.89 0.74 6.49
N GLY A 5 8.29 0.78 5.23
CA GLY A 5 7.62 1.61 4.21
C GLY A 5 6.37 0.92 3.68
N VAL A 6 5.39 1.70 3.20
CA VAL A 6 4.14 1.18 2.57
C VAL A 6 4.42 0.16 1.47
N TYR A 7 5.51 0.33 0.72
CA TYR A 7 5.92 -0.63 -0.31
C TYR A 7 6.30 -2.01 0.26
N GLU A 8 7.00 -2.05 1.39
CA GLU A 8 7.38 -3.31 2.06
C GLU A 8 6.19 -3.98 2.76
N ILE A 9 5.20 -3.19 3.17
CA ILE A 9 3.90 -3.72 3.62
C ILE A 9 3.19 -4.38 2.45
N LEU A 10 3.06 -3.66 1.33
CA LEU A 10 2.38 -4.18 0.15
C LEU A 10 3.07 -5.42 -0.44
N LYS A 11 4.40 -5.49 -0.42
CA LYS A 11 5.16 -6.70 -0.79
C LYS A 11 4.81 -7.92 0.04
N ARG A 12 4.60 -7.75 1.35
CA ARG A 12 4.21 -8.85 2.25
C ARG A 12 2.77 -9.28 2.02
N LEU A 13 1.88 -8.33 1.70
CA LEU A 13 0.49 -8.62 1.37
C LEU A 13 0.35 -9.26 -0.02
N GLY A 14 1.26 -8.95 -0.95
CA GLY A 14 1.19 -9.38 -2.34
C GLY A 14 0.19 -8.54 -3.11
N GLU A 15 -1.09 -8.91 -3.08
CA GLU A 15 -2.19 -8.14 -3.69
C GLU A 15 -3.20 -7.82 -2.59
N ALA A 16 -3.52 -6.54 -2.42
CA ALA A 16 -4.39 -6.06 -1.35
C ALA A 16 -5.29 -4.94 -1.83
N ASP A 17 -6.47 -4.79 -1.21
CA ASP A 17 -7.25 -3.57 -1.37
C ASP A 17 -6.71 -2.43 -0.49
N LEU A 18 -7.37 -1.27 -0.58
CA LEU A 18 -6.93 -0.09 0.17
C LEU A 18 -7.06 -0.28 1.68
N ASP A 19 -8.12 -0.94 2.12
CA ASP A 19 -8.45 -1.08 3.52
C ASP A 19 -7.47 -2.03 4.20
N ASP A 20 -7.16 -3.16 3.56
CA ASP A 20 -6.13 -4.13 3.99
C ASP A 20 -4.77 -3.44 4.15
N LEU A 21 -4.35 -2.65 3.16
CA LEU A 21 -3.07 -1.96 3.18
C LEU A 21 -3.02 -0.87 4.26
N VAL A 22 -4.09 -0.09 4.40
CA VAL A 22 -4.17 0.99 5.41
C VAL A 22 -4.20 0.42 6.81
N GLU A 23 -4.91 -0.68 7.03
CA GLU A 23 -4.95 -1.35 8.33
C GLU A 23 -3.57 -1.91 8.71
N ALA A 24 -2.90 -2.59 7.78
CA ALA A 24 -1.54 -3.09 7.99
C ALA A 24 -0.55 -1.94 8.27
N ALA A 25 -0.64 -0.85 7.51
CA ALA A 25 0.17 0.35 7.72
C ALA A 25 -0.08 0.98 9.09
N TYR A 26 -1.33 1.04 9.53
CA TYR A 26 -1.70 1.57 10.84
C TYR A 26 -1.13 0.74 11.99
N ARG A 27 -1.18 -0.60 11.89
CA ARG A 27 -0.58 -1.51 12.89
C ARG A 27 0.94 -1.34 12.99
N GLU A 28 1.60 -0.88 11.93
CA GLU A 28 3.04 -0.58 11.89
C GLU A 28 3.38 0.88 12.23
N GLY A 29 2.39 1.66 12.67
CA GLY A 29 2.57 3.03 13.13
C GLY A 29 2.56 4.09 12.01
N ILE A 30 2.10 3.73 10.81
CA ILE A 30 1.92 4.67 9.69
C ILE A 30 0.46 5.15 9.71
N PRO A 31 0.20 6.44 9.92
CA PRO A 31 -1.17 6.96 9.90
C PRO A 31 -1.83 6.79 8.52
N PRO A 32 -3.15 6.55 8.45
CA PRO A 32 -3.85 6.34 7.17
C PRO A 32 -3.60 7.43 6.11
N PRO A 33 -3.60 8.75 6.43
CA PRO A 33 -3.31 9.79 5.44
C PRO A 33 -1.87 9.74 4.88
N VAL A 34 -0.94 9.21 5.67
CA VAL A 34 0.46 9.01 5.24
C VAL A 34 0.55 7.77 4.37
N ALA A 35 -0.15 6.69 4.74
CA ALA A 35 -0.18 5.45 4.00
C ALA A 35 -0.75 5.64 2.58
N THR A 36 -1.90 6.30 2.47
CA THR A 36 -2.56 6.58 1.17
C THR A 36 -1.71 7.49 0.29
N ARG A 37 -1.10 8.55 0.85
CA ARG A 37 -0.19 9.43 0.10
C ARG A 37 1.05 8.69 -0.40
N ALA A 38 1.62 7.81 0.41
CA ALA A 38 2.77 7.00 0.00
C ALA A 38 2.37 6.02 -1.11
N LEU A 39 1.21 5.35 -0.99
CA LEU A 39 0.66 4.51 -2.06
C LEU A 39 0.51 5.27 -3.37
N MET A 40 -0.09 6.47 -3.35
CA MET A 40 -0.25 7.30 -4.55
C MET A 40 1.09 7.60 -5.23
N ARG A 41 2.12 7.95 -4.45
CA ARG A 41 3.47 8.19 -4.98
C ARG A 41 4.10 6.94 -5.60
N LEU A 42 3.85 5.76 -5.03
CA LEU A 42 4.35 4.49 -5.58
C LEU A 42 3.67 4.16 -6.91
N ILE A 43 2.36 4.45 -7.02
CA ILE A 43 1.59 4.31 -8.27
C ILE A 43 2.12 5.29 -9.33
N GLU A 44 2.33 6.57 -8.99
CA GLU A 44 2.88 7.59 -9.89
C GLU A 44 4.29 7.22 -10.42
N ARG A 45 5.08 6.51 -9.60
CA ARG A 45 6.41 6.02 -9.98
C ARG A 45 6.38 4.70 -10.75
N GLY A 46 5.21 4.06 -10.86
CA GLY A 46 5.05 2.75 -11.51
C GLY A 46 5.60 1.58 -10.69
N GLU A 47 5.89 1.78 -9.40
CA GLU A 47 6.35 0.73 -8.47
C GLU A 47 5.18 -0.15 -7.99
N VAL A 48 3.95 0.35 -8.11
CA VAL A 48 2.71 -0.34 -7.76
C VAL A 48 1.76 -0.33 -8.95
N GLU A 49 1.24 -1.51 -9.27
CA GLU A 49 0.19 -1.71 -10.26
C GLU A 49 -1.19 -1.61 -9.60
N VAL A 50 -2.13 -0.94 -10.29
CA VAL A 50 -3.53 -0.85 -9.88
C VAL A 50 -4.33 -1.84 -10.73
N ILE A 51 -4.91 -2.84 -10.07
CA ILE A 51 -5.74 -3.87 -10.69
C ILE A 51 -7.20 -3.46 -10.52
N CYS A 52 -7.85 -3.12 -11.64
CA CYS A 52 -9.26 -2.76 -11.68
C CYS A 52 -10.11 -4.01 -12.01
N GLY A 53 -10.81 -4.55 -11.01
CA GLY A 53 -11.79 -5.64 -11.18
C GLY A 53 -13.15 -5.25 -10.61
N MET A 54 -13.80 -6.18 -9.90
CA MET A 54 -14.98 -5.86 -9.07
C MET A 54 -14.64 -4.90 -7.91
N THR A 55 -13.37 -4.91 -7.49
CA THR A 55 -12.77 -4.00 -6.50
C THR A 55 -11.44 -3.47 -7.04
N ILE A 56 -10.97 -2.36 -6.47
CA ILE A 56 -9.63 -1.81 -6.76
C ILE A 56 -8.63 -2.52 -5.86
N ARG A 57 -7.62 -3.14 -6.46
CA ARG A 57 -6.52 -3.79 -5.74
C ARG A 57 -5.17 -3.22 -6.16
N TYR A 58 -4.19 -3.33 -5.28
CA TYR A 58 -2.85 -2.82 -5.45
C TYR A 58 -1.86 -3.97 -5.33
N LYS A 59 -0.87 -4.00 -6.21
CA LYS A 59 0.17 -5.02 -6.22
C LYS A 59 1.54 -4.38 -6.48
N PRO A 60 2.62 -4.78 -5.80
CA PRO A 60 3.97 -4.36 -6.16
C PRO A 60 4.30 -4.86 -7.57
N ARG A 61 4.91 -3.99 -8.37
CA ARG A 61 5.43 -4.35 -9.68
C ARG A 61 6.74 -5.13 -9.57
#